data_AF-A0AA39Y168-F1
#
_entry.id   AF-A0AA39Y168-F1
#
_cell.length_a   1.000
_cell.length_b   1.000
_cell.length_c   1.000
_cell.angle_alpha   90.00
_cell.angle_beta   90.00
_cell.angle_gamma   90.00
#
_symmetry.space_group_name_H-M   'P 1'
#
loop_
_entity.id
_entity.type
_entity.pdbx_description
1 polymer ?
#
loop_
_entity_poly.entity_id
_entity_poly.type
_entity_poly.pdbx_seq_one_letter_code
_entity_poly.pdbx_strand_id
1 'polypeptide(L)'
;MLLEVVSAITKISGSVLDRTFALSLHTIAERMSWASDRQTTRGEDRAYSLMGLFDVCMPVLYGEGAEKAFRRLQEEIMRVSFDQTIFAWILEHRPGRRYLSSSGLLAKSPDAFRDSNFNVGRRTPISYLPWAVSTHLMSFSMTNLGLFIRMHIDDQTHAADNVHLGLLECGFRHQQDGEPRLVLALRPIEEVAEKIVSVNGQPCRVYRRIHCSTLRIVESPTRHDYFNVLILEDEHYLSVMLRSIR
;
A
#
# COMPACT_ATOMS: atom_id res chain seq x y z
N MET A 1 -18.43 -18.76 -21.98
CA MET A 1 -17.25 -18.88 -22.87
C MET A 1 -16.37 -17.62 -22.91
N LEU A 2 -16.77 -16.49 -23.52
CA LEU A 2 -15.87 -15.30 -23.58
C LEU A 2 -15.58 -14.71 -22.19
N LEU A 3 -16.60 -14.57 -21.35
CA LEU A 3 -16.47 -14.01 -20.00
C LEU A 3 -15.56 -14.87 -19.10
N GLU A 4 -15.62 -16.20 -19.22
CA GLU A 4 -14.74 -17.12 -18.49
C GLU A 4 -13.28 -16.98 -18.94
N VAL A 5 -13.03 -16.86 -20.25
CA VAL A 5 -11.67 -16.67 -20.78
C VAL A 5 -11.08 -15.34 -20.33
N VAL A 6 -11.85 -14.24 -20.43
CA VAL A 6 -11.40 -12.93 -19.96
C VAL A 6 -11.15 -12.96 -18.45
N SER A 7 -12.04 -13.57 -17.68
CA SER A 7 -11.90 -13.70 -16.23
C SER A 7 -10.64 -14.50 -15.86
N ALA A 8 -10.38 -15.61 -16.54
CA ALA A 8 -9.21 -16.44 -16.30
C ALA A 8 -7.89 -15.70 -16.62
N ILE A 9 -7.84 -14.95 -17.72
CA ILE A 9 -6.62 -14.22 -18.14
C ILE A 9 -6.36 -13.00 -17.25
N THR A 10 -7.40 -12.21 -16.98
CA THR A 10 -7.26 -10.92 -16.28
C THR A 10 -7.35 -11.05 -14.75
N LYS A 11 -7.80 -12.20 -14.26
CA LYS A 11 -8.17 -12.43 -12.85
C LYS A 11 -9.32 -11.53 -12.37
N ILE A 12 -9.99 -10.81 -13.27
CA ILE A 12 -11.18 -10.01 -12.96
C ILE A 12 -12.36 -10.98 -12.81
N SER A 13 -13.09 -10.90 -11.70
CA SER A 13 -14.25 -11.77 -11.47
C SER A 13 -15.33 -11.55 -12.55
N GLY A 14 -16.03 -12.62 -12.91
CA GLY A 14 -17.13 -12.54 -13.87
C GLY A 14 -18.18 -11.49 -13.49
N SER A 15 -18.45 -11.36 -12.19
CA SER A 15 -19.39 -10.40 -11.63
C SER A 15 -18.97 -8.93 -11.73
N VAL A 16 -17.69 -8.66 -11.98
CA VAL A 16 -17.20 -7.30 -12.34
C VAL A 16 -17.33 -7.10 -13.85
N LEU A 17 -17.03 -8.13 -14.64
CA LEU A 17 -17.10 -8.07 -16.11
C LEU A 17 -18.53 -7.93 -16.64
N ASP A 18 -19.51 -8.57 -15.99
CA ASP A 18 -20.94 -8.43 -16.31
C ASP A 18 -21.60 -7.20 -15.67
N ARG A 19 -20.83 -6.39 -14.94
CA ARG A 19 -21.26 -5.16 -14.24
C ARG A 19 -22.25 -5.40 -13.10
N THR A 20 -22.36 -6.61 -12.57
CA THR A 20 -23.16 -6.92 -11.38
C THR A 20 -22.64 -6.19 -10.14
N PHE A 21 -21.32 -6.07 -9.99
CA PHE A 21 -20.69 -5.29 -8.92
C PHE A 21 -19.91 -4.09 -9.47
N ALA A 22 -20.10 -2.93 -8.82
CA ALA A 22 -19.35 -1.73 -9.15
C ALA A 22 -17.84 -1.89 -8.85
N LEU A 23 -17.00 -1.25 -9.67
CA LEU A 23 -15.54 -1.22 -9.49
C LEU A 23 -15.13 -0.70 -8.11
N SER A 24 -15.91 0.23 -7.57
CA SER A 24 -15.65 0.86 -6.27
C SER A 24 -15.84 -0.08 -5.07
N LEU A 25 -16.50 -1.23 -5.25
CA LEU A 25 -16.63 -2.27 -4.21
C LEU A 25 -15.38 -3.14 -4.07
N HIS A 26 -14.38 -2.93 -4.92
CA HIS A 26 -13.14 -3.69 -4.96
C HIS A 26 -11.99 -2.82 -4.47
N THR A 27 -11.09 -3.44 -3.70
CA THR A 27 -9.97 -2.75 -3.08
C THR A 27 -8.98 -2.23 -4.13
N ILE A 28 -8.15 -1.25 -3.78
CA ILE A 28 -7.09 -0.78 -4.66
C ILE A 28 -6.15 -1.92 -5.03
N ALA A 29 -5.73 -2.73 -4.04
CA ALA A 29 -4.83 -3.85 -4.30
C ALA A 29 -5.42 -4.88 -5.26
N GLU A 30 -6.70 -5.20 -5.11
CA GLU A 30 -7.41 -6.11 -6.02
C GLU A 30 -7.45 -5.53 -7.44
N ARG A 31 -7.84 -4.26 -7.60
CA ARG A 31 -7.83 -3.59 -8.91
C ARG A 31 -6.44 -3.51 -9.53
N MET A 32 -5.39 -3.27 -8.74
CA MET A 32 -4.00 -3.28 -9.19
C MET A 32 -3.58 -4.68 -9.67
N SER A 33 -4.04 -5.74 -9.00
CA SER A 33 -3.73 -7.13 -9.37
C SER A 33 -4.22 -7.49 -10.78
N TRP A 34 -5.34 -6.91 -11.23
CA TRP A 34 -5.89 -7.15 -12.57
C TRP A 34 -4.96 -6.63 -13.69
N ALA A 35 -4.04 -5.73 -13.35
CA ALA A 35 -3.04 -5.19 -14.25
C ALA A 35 -1.65 -5.78 -14.04
N SER A 36 -1.47 -6.71 -13.09
CA SER A 36 -0.16 -7.29 -12.74
C SER A 36 0.49 -8.09 -13.87
N ASP A 37 -0.28 -8.59 -14.83
CA ASP A 37 0.23 -9.34 -15.98
C ASP A 37 0.24 -8.53 -17.28
N ARG A 38 -0.23 -7.27 -17.24
CA ARG A 38 -0.39 -6.44 -18.43
C ARG A 38 0.98 -6.06 -19.02
N GLN A 39 1.12 -6.25 -20.32
CA GLN A 39 2.27 -5.79 -21.10
C GLN A 39 1.88 -4.57 -21.93
N THR A 40 2.79 -3.61 -22.02
CA THR A 40 2.61 -2.38 -22.79
C THR A 40 3.86 -2.10 -23.61
N THR A 41 3.70 -1.41 -24.74
CA THR A 41 4.81 -1.05 -25.62
C THR A 41 5.76 -0.05 -24.96
N ARG A 42 5.21 0.95 -24.25
CA ARG A 42 5.98 1.88 -23.42
C ARG A 42 5.79 1.54 -21.95
N GLY A 43 6.85 1.64 -21.16
CA GLY A 43 6.82 1.25 -19.74
C GLY A 43 5.83 2.08 -18.92
N GLU A 44 5.75 3.38 -19.20
CA GLU A 44 4.85 4.33 -18.54
C GLU A 44 3.36 4.07 -18.83
N ASP A 45 3.01 3.44 -19.97
CA ASP A 45 1.63 3.08 -20.30
C ASP A 45 1.04 2.05 -19.32
N ARG A 46 1.89 1.34 -18.56
CA ARG A 46 1.45 0.48 -17.46
C ARG A 46 0.72 1.27 -16.37
N ALA A 47 1.08 2.53 -16.16
CA ALA A 47 0.40 3.43 -15.22
C ALA A 47 -0.76 4.16 -15.91
N TYR A 48 -0.54 4.71 -17.10
CA TYR A 48 -1.58 5.50 -17.79
C TYR A 48 -2.84 4.70 -18.13
N SER A 49 -2.69 3.42 -18.48
CA SER A 49 -3.83 2.55 -18.75
C SER A 49 -4.71 2.27 -17.52
N LEU A 50 -4.27 2.61 -16.32
CA LEU A 50 -5.00 2.41 -15.06
C LEU A 50 -5.76 3.64 -14.57
N MET A 51 -5.53 4.83 -15.17
CA MET A 51 -6.21 6.07 -14.75
C MET A 51 -7.73 5.90 -14.71
N GLY A 52 -8.32 5.34 -15.77
CA GLY A 52 -9.77 5.10 -15.83
C GLY A 52 -10.28 4.01 -14.87
N LEU A 53 -9.42 3.05 -14.46
CA LEU A 53 -9.79 2.02 -13.50
C LEU A 53 -9.90 2.58 -12.06
N PHE A 54 -9.11 3.61 -11.78
CA PHE A 54 -9.06 4.26 -10.47
C PHE A 54 -9.82 5.59 -10.42
N ASP A 55 -10.41 6.02 -11.55
CA ASP A 55 -11.11 7.31 -11.68
C ASP A 55 -10.23 8.51 -11.29
N VAL A 56 -8.96 8.48 -11.74
CA VAL A 56 -7.98 9.54 -11.52
C VAL A 56 -7.48 10.10 -12.84
N CYS A 57 -7.00 11.35 -12.82
CA CYS A 57 -6.44 12.00 -13.99
C CYS A 57 -5.05 12.55 -13.66
N MET A 58 -4.07 12.27 -14.53
CA MET A 58 -2.74 12.89 -14.48
C MET A 58 -2.19 13.13 -15.88
N PRO A 59 -1.34 14.16 -16.09
CA PRO A 59 -0.71 14.40 -17.38
C PRO A 59 0.14 13.22 -17.89
N VAL A 60 0.01 12.87 -19.17
CA VAL A 60 0.83 11.86 -19.83
C VAL A 60 2.17 12.48 -20.24
N LEU A 61 3.26 11.96 -19.66
CA LEU A 61 4.64 12.37 -19.90
C LEU A 61 5.44 11.19 -20.47
N TYR A 62 5.62 11.15 -21.79
CA TYR A 62 6.41 10.08 -22.40
C TYR A 62 7.91 10.28 -22.13
N GLY A 63 8.60 9.19 -21.84
CA GLY A 63 10.01 9.20 -21.45
C GLY A 63 10.28 9.44 -19.96
N GLU A 64 9.25 9.57 -19.11
CA GLU A 64 9.45 9.70 -17.67
C GLU A 64 9.82 8.38 -16.97
N GLY A 65 9.59 7.26 -17.65
CA GLY A 65 9.86 5.91 -17.16
C GLY A 65 8.71 5.30 -16.35
N ALA A 66 8.67 3.96 -16.34
CA ALA A 66 7.57 3.20 -15.75
C ALA A 66 7.38 3.45 -14.24
N GLU A 67 8.47 3.43 -13.47
CA GLU A 67 8.40 3.58 -12.01
C GLU A 67 7.91 4.99 -11.62
N LYS A 68 8.36 6.03 -12.33
CA LYS A 68 7.95 7.41 -12.06
C LYS A 68 6.48 7.65 -12.43
N ALA A 69 6.05 7.17 -13.60
CA ALA A 69 4.65 7.23 -13.99
C ALA A 69 3.75 6.48 -12.98
N PHE A 70 4.19 5.31 -12.49
CA PHE A 70 3.44 4.53 -11.52
C PHE A 70 3.45 5.14 -10.10
N ARG A 71 4.52 5.83 -9.70
CA ARG A 71 4.54 6.66 -8.48
C ARG A 71 3.48 7.75 -8.56
N ARG A 72 3.44 8.51 -9.66
CA ARG A 72 2.44 9.58 -9.89
C ARG A 72 1.01 9.05 -9.85
N LEU A 73 0.76 7.89 -10.47
CA LEU A 73 -0.54 7.22 -10.40
C LEU A 73 -0.95 6.94 -8.95
N GLN A 74 -0.06 6.34 -8.15
CA GLN A 74 -0.34 6.07 -6.74
C GLN A 74 -0.63 7.35 -5.97
N GLU A 75 0.14 8.42 -6.19
CA GLU A 75 -0.10 9.72 -5.56
C GLU A 75 -1.48 10.30 -5.88
N GLU A 76 -1.94 10.23 -7.14
CA GLU A 76 -3.29 10.67 -7.49
C GLU A 76 -4.38 9.79 -6.86
N ILE A 77 -4.16 8.47 -6.77
CA ILE A 77 -5.08 7.56 -6.10
C ILE A 77 -5.18 7.90 -4.61
N MET A 78 -4.06 8.17 -3.95
CA MET A 78 -4.01 8.53 -2.53
C MET A 78 -4.70 9.86 -2.23
N ARG A 79 -4.79 10.78 -3.19
CA ARG A 79 -5.53 12.04 -3.02
C ARG A 79 -7.03 11.86 -2.94
N VAL A 80 -7.57 10.80 -3.53
CA VAL A 80 -9.02 10.58 -3.66
C VAL A 80 -9.52 9.35 -2.90
N SER A 81 -8.64 8.59 -2.24
CA SER A 81 -8.99 7.34 -1.57
C SER A 81 -8.31 7.17 -0.22
N PHE A 82 -9.05 6.62 0.74
CA PHE A 82 -8.57 6.19 2.07
C PHE A 82 -8.26 4.69 2.14
N ASP A 83 -8.36 3.97 1.02
CA ASP A 83 -8.14 2.53 0.99
C ASP A 83 -6.64 2.20 1.13
N GLN A 84 -6.24 1.79 2.34
CA GLN A 84 -4.86 1.47 2.68
C GLN A 84 -4.34 0.19 2.01
N THR A 85 -5.18 -0.55 1.27
CA THR A 85 -4.70 -1.68 0.47
C THR A 85 -3.75 -1.24 -0.65
N ILE A 86 -3.69 0.05 -0.99
CA ILE A 86 -2.62 0.60 -1.86
C ILE A 86 -1.20 0.25 -1.36
N PHE A 87 -1.02 0.00 -0.06
CA PHE A 87 0.25 -0.40 0.54
C PHE A 87 0.42 -1.92 0.68
N ALA A 88 -0.61 -2.70 0.33
CA ALA A 88 -0.67 -4.16 0.46
C ALA A 88 -0.08 -4.90 -0.76
N TRP A 89 1.12 -4.49 -1.19
CA TRP A 89 1.89 -5.16 -2.24
C TRP A 89 3.08 -5.92 -1.65
N ILE A 90 3.63 -6.87 -2.42
CA ILE A 90 4.85 -7.62 -2.09
C ILE A 90 5.93 -7.40 -3.13
N LEU A 91 7.19 -7.37 -2.70
CA LEU A 91 8.33 -7.36 -3.60
C LEU A 91 8.64 -8.80 -4.01
N GLU A 92 8.27 -9.16 -5.24
CA GLU A 92 8.59 -10.48 -5.79
C GLU A 92 10.10 -10.76 -5.74
N HIS A 93 10.45 -11.93 -5.19
CA HIS A 93 11.83 -12.41 -5.21
C HIS A 93 12.20 -12.83 -6.64
N ARG A 94 12.93 -11.97 -7.36
CA ARG A 94 13.50 -12.33 -8.66
C ARG A 94 14.92 -12.88 -8.48
N PRO A 95 15.19 -14.14 -8.88
CA PRO A 95 16.54 -14.70 -8.84
C PRO A 95 17.50 -13.78 -9.59
N GLY A 96 18.65 -13.46 -8.99
CA GLY A 96 19.68 -12.61 -9.60
C GLY A 96 19.52 -11.09 -9.40
N ARG A 97 18.44 -10.62 -8.75
CA ARG A 97 18.37 -9.24 -8.24
C ARG A 97 18.82 -9.18 -6.78
N ARG A 98 19.57 -8.13 -6.41
CA ARG A 98 19.98 -7.89 -5.01
C ARG A 98 18.72 -7.78 -4.16
N TYR A 99 18.64 -8.56 -3.09
CA TYR A 99 17.53 -8.54 -2.15
C TYR A 99 17.40 -7.13 -1.57
N LEU A 100 16.32 -6.40 -1.93
CA LEU A 100 15.95 -5.21 -1.19
C LEU A 100 15.17 -5.70 0.04
N SER A 101 15.89 -5.88 1.15
CA SER A 101 15.29 -6.27 2.44
C SER A 101 14.32 -5.23 2.99
N SER A 102 14.34 -4.01 2.43
CA SER A 102 13.49 -2.88 2.80
C SER A 102 13.14 -2.03 1.59
N SER A 103 11.95 -1.43 1.60
CA SER A 103 11.45 -0.50 0.58
C SER A 103 10.54 0.55 1.21
N GLY A 104 10.08 1.52 0.42
CA GLY A 104 9.03 2.45 0.82
C GLY A 104 7.68 1.74 0.93
N LEU A 105 6.61 2.53 1.05
CA LEU A 105 5.25 2.03 0.93
C LEU A 105 4.69 2.15 -0.48
N LEU A 106 5.31 2.91 -1.39
CA LEU A 106 4.86 2.94 -2.78
C LEU A 106 5.46 1.79 -3.59
N ALA A 107 4.62 1.08 -4.31
CA ALA A 107 5.02 0.01 -5.21
C ALA A 107 5.72 0.57 -6.46
N LYS A 108 6.58 -0.23 -7.10
CA LYS A 108 7.29 0.17 -8.33
C LYS A 108 6.54 -0.18 -9.61
N SER A 109 5.62 -1.14 -9.56
CA SER A 109 4.78 -1.55 -10.67
C SER A 109 3.52 -2.27 -10.16
N PRO A 110 2.47 -2.44 -10.99
CA PRO A 110 1.32 -3.24 -10.62
C PRO A 110 1.66 -4.74 -10.47
N ASP A 111 2.83 -5.20 -10.94
CA ASP A 111 3.28 -6.59 -10.74
C ASP A 111 3.36 -6.96 -9.26
N ALA A 112 3.74 -5.99 -8.41
CA ALA A 112 3.87 -6.17 -6.97
C ALA A 112 2.54 -6.54 -6.28
N PHE A 113 1.41 -6.34 -6.97
CA PHE A 113 0.08 -6.67 -6.48
C PHE A 113 -0.46 -8.01 -7.01
N ARG A 114 0.33 -8.78 -7.79
CA ARG A 114 -0.08 -10.05 -8.41
C ARG A 114 -0.85 -10.97 -7.47
N ASP A 115 -0.34 -11.15 -6.24
CA ASP A 115 -0.91 -12.07 -5.25
C ASP A 115 -1.84 -11.38 -4.23
N SER A 116 -2.17 -10.11 -4.47
CA SER A 116 -3.03 -9.36 -3.55
C SER A 116 -4.45 -9.91 -3.49
N ASN A 117 -4.96 -10.55 -4.55
CA ASN A 117 -6.28 -11.18 -4.50
C ASN A 117 -6.37 -12.27 -3.43
N PHE A 118 -5.26 -12.95 -3.14
CA PHE A 118 -5.18 -13.95 -2.09
C PHE A 118 -4.97 -13.31 -0.71
N ASN A 119 -4.01 -12.38 -0.63
CA ASN A 119 -3.61 -11.75 0.64
C ASN A 119 -4.66 -10.77 1.19
N VAL A 120 -5.37 -10.08 0.29
CA VAL A 120 -6.40 -9.09 0.61
C VAL A 120 -7.78 -9.74 0.71
N GLY A 121 -8.01 -10.94 0.16
CA GLY A 121 -9.26 -11.69 0.33
C GLY A 121 -10.51 -10.91 -0.15
N ARG A 122 -11.72 -11.30 0.32
CA ARG A 122 -12.98 -10.57 0.04
C ARG A 122 -13.12 -9.29 0.89
N ARG A 123 -12.04 -8.51 1.02
CA ARG A 123 -12.08 -7.20 1.72
C ARG A 123 -12.81 -6.18 0.86
N THR A 124 -13.47 -5.23 1.52
CA THR A 124 -14.10 -4.06 0.89
C THR A 124 -13.42 -2.80 1.35
N PRO A 125 -13.34 -1.75 0.50
CA PRO A 125 -12.82 -0.46 0.96
C PRO A 125 -13.63 0.02 2.16
N ILE A 126 -12.95 0.55 3.18
CA ILE A 126 -13.57 0.95 4.46
C ILE A 126 -14.66 1.99 4.27
N SER A 127 -14.55 2.84 3.25
CA SER A 127 -15.56 3.84 2.88
C SER A 127 -16.95 3.26 2.59
N TYR A 128 -17.06 1.96 2.31
CA TYR A 128 -18.33 1.27 2.02
C TYR A 128 -18.91 0.53 3.23
N LEU A 129 -18.28 0.60 4.41
CA LEU A 129 -18.75 -0.04 5.64
C LEU A 129 -19.43 1.01 6.53
N PRO A 130 -20.77 1.04 6.64
CA PRO A 130 -21.51 2.09 7.36
C PRO A 130 -21.11 2.26 8.83
N TRP A 131 -20.72 1.15 9.47
CA TRP A 131 -20.30 1.13 10.88
C TRP A 131 -18.82 1.54 11.06
N ALA A 132 -17.99 1.46 10.00
CA ALA A 132 -16.58 1.86 10.04
C ALA A 132 -16.38 3.37 9.85
N VAL A 133 -17.43 4.09 9.43
CA VAL A 133 -17.39 5.56 9.30
C VAL A 133 -17.22 6.24 10.67
N SER A 134 -17.59 5.56 11.76
CA SER A 134 -17.38 6.04 13.14
C SER A 134 -15.94 5.83 13.66
N THR A 135 -15.17 4.91 13.06
CA THR A 135 -13.75 4.69 13.36
C THR A 135 -12.91 5.44 12.32
N HIS A 136 -12.71 6.74 12.56
CA HIS A 136 -11.84 7.68 11.85
C HIS A 136 -11.24 7.17 10.51
N LEU A 137 -11.67 7.73 9.38
CA LEU A 137 -10.95 7.60 8.12
C LEU A 137 -9.51 8.12 8.32
N MET A 138 -8.54 7.21 8.34
CA MET A 138 -7.13 7.53 8.56
C MET A 138 -6.53 8.03 7.25
N SER A 139 -6.38 9.34 7.15
CA SER A 139 -5.71 9.95 6.00
C SER A 139 -4.24 9.55 5.94
N PHE A 140 -3.74 9.46 4.72
CA PHE A 140 -2.34 9.31 4.41
C PHE A 140 -2.00 10.21 3.23
N SER A 141 -0.77 10.69 3.17
CA SER A 141 -0.32 11.57 2.09
C SER A 141 1.20 11.49 1.92
N MET A 142 1.65 11.72 0.70
CA MET A 142 3.07 11.95 0.45
C MET A 142 3.47 13.34 0.95
N THR A 143 4.62 13.39 1.61
CA THR A 143 5.32 14.62 1.99
C THR A 143 6.71 14.63 1.34
N ASN A 144 7.41 15.76 1.41
CA ASN A 144 8.82 15.84 1.01
C ASN A 144 9.79 15.12 1.98
N LEU A 145 9.27 14.48 3.04
CA LEU A 145 10.04 13.66 3.97
C LEU A 145 9.75 12.16 3.82
N GLY A 146 8.67 11.78 3.12
CA GLY A 146 8.18 10.41 3.05
C GLY A 146 6.67 10.33 3.13
N LEU A 147 6.14 9.12 3.25
CA LEU A 147 4.71 8.90 3.42
C LEU A 147 4.30 9.20 4.87
N PHE A 148 3.42 10.16 5.07
CA PHE A 148 2.75 10.38 6.34
C PHE A 148 1.46 9.56 6.37
N ILE A 149 1.26 8.77 7.42
CA ILE A 149 0.09 7.94 7.63
C ILE A 149 -0.23 7.85 9.12
N ARG A 150 -1.52 7.92 9.48
CA ARG A 150 -1.97 7.58 10.83
C ARG A 150 -2.32 6.10 10.87
N MET A 151 -1.65 5.34 11.73
CA MET A 151 -1.86 3.89 11.83
C MET A 151 -1.58 3.34 13.23
N HIS A 152 -2.16 2.17 13.52
CA HIS A 152 -1.82 1.42 14.72
C HIS A 152 -0.44 0.79 14.57
N ILE A 153 0.39 0.92 15.61
CA ILE A 153 1.72 0.31 15.69
C ILE A 153 1.74 -0.62 16.89
N ASP A 154 1.95 -1.91 16.64
CA ASP A 154 2.32 -2.88 17.67
C ASP A 154 3.85 -2.98 17.73
N ASP A 155 4.42 -2.51 18.85
CA ASP A 155 5.85 -2.52 19.15
C ASP A 155 6.25 -3.63 20.14
N GLN A 156 5.30 -4.49 20.54
CA GLN A 156 5.52 -5.52 21.56
C GLN A 156 5.84 -6.88 20.96
N THR A 157 5.13 -7.27 19.88
CA THR A 157 5.17 -8.65 19.35
C THR A 157 6.55 -9.11 18.89
N HIS A 158 7.39 -8.21 18.38
CA HIS A 158 8.76 -8.51 17.92
C HIS A 158 9.79 -7.50 18.45
N ALA A 159 9.61 -7.07 19.71
CA ALA A 159 10.49 -6.09 20.36
C ALA A 159 11.98 -6.51 20.34
N ALA A 160 12.27 -7.81 20.53
CA ALA A 160 13.64 -8.33 20.53
C ALA A 160 14.38 -8.15 19.19
N ASP A 161 13.66 -8.12 18.07
CA ASP A 161 14.21 -7.98 16.73
C ASP A 161 14.16 -6.53 16.21
N ASN A 162 13.71 -5.58 17.05
CA ASN A 162 13.42 -4.20 16.67
C ASN A 162 12.50 -4.12 15.43
N VAL A 163 11.47 -4.96 15.42
CA VAL A 163 10.45 -5.02 14.36
C VAL A 163 9.10 -4.67 14.96
N HIS A 164 8.48 -3.64 14.39
CA HIS A 164 7.14 -3.18 14.76
C HIS A 164 6.16 -3.60 13.67
N LEU A 165 4.90 -3.83 14.04
CA LEU A 165 3.84 -4.18 13.11
C LEU A 165 2.90 -2.98 12.93
N GLY A 166 2.89 -2.42 11.72
CA GLY A 166 1.93 -1.38 11.33
C GLY A 166 0.68 -2.00 10.72
N LEU A 167 -0.48 -1.81 11.34
CA LEU A 167 -1.74 -2.36 10.83
C LEU A 167 -2.27 -1.49 9.70
N LEU A 168 -2.62 -2.14 8.59
CA LEU A 168 -3.35 -1.53 7.49
C LEU A 168 -4.85 -1.63 7.76
N GLU A 169 -5.50 -0.48 7.75
CA GLU A 169 -6.94 -0.38 7.82
C GLU A 169 -7.55 -0.81 6.49
N CYS A 170 -7.90 -2.10 6.43
CA CYS A 170 -8.69 -2.72 5.39
C CYS A 170 -9.70 -3.68 6.04
N GLY A 171 -10.98 -3.58 5.68
CA GLY A 171 -12.08 -4.30 6.33
C GLY A 171 -12.62 -5.45 5.50
N PHE A 172 -13.20 -6.47 6.13
CA PHE A 172 -13.95 -7.53 5.45
C PHE A 172 -15.40 -7.11 5.18
N ARG A 173 -16.05 -7.73 4.18
CA ARG A 173 -17.49 -7.55 3.90
C ARG A 173 -18.40 -7.87 5.09
N HIS A 174 -17.92 -8.69 6.02
CA HIS A 174 -18.55 -8.98 7.30
C HIS A 174 -17.48 -8.85 8.38
N GLN A 175 -17.58 -7.82 9.22
CA GLN A 175 -16.61 -7.58 10.28
C GLN A 175 -17.22 -8.00 11.62
N GLN A 176 -16.59 -8.98 12.26
CA GLN A 176 -16.76 -9.30 13.67
C GLN A 176 -15.53 -8.82 14.45
N ASP A 177 -15.62 -8.71 15.77
CA ASP A 177 -14.43 -8.42 16.60
C ASP A 177 -13.42 -9.58 16.52
N GLY A 178 -12.12 -9.25 16.47
CA GLY A 178 -11.04 -10.23 16.33
C GLY A 178 -10.64 -10.59 14.89
N GLU A 179 -11.26 -9.96 13.88
CA GLU A 179 -10.98 -10.29 12.48
C GLU A 179 -9.53 -9.96 12.04
N PRO A 180 -8.95 -10.79 11.14
CA PRO A 180 -7.57 -10.68 10.72
C PRO A 180 -7.24 -9.39 9.96
N ARG A 181 -6.27 -8.62 10.44
CA ARG A 181 -5.76 -7.41 9.80
C ARG A 181 -4.46 -7.65 9.06
N LEU A 182 -4.30 -6.99 7.91
CA LEU A 182 -3.02 -6.96 7.21
C LEU A 182 -2.04 -6.08 7.96
N VAL A 183 -0.80 -6.56 8.12
CA VAL A 183 0.27 -5.79 8.77
C VAL A 183 1.49 -5.66 7.89
N LEU A 184 2.13 -4.50 8.03
CA LEU A 184 3.45 -4.19 7.50
C LEU A 184 4.48 -4.37 8.60
N ALA A 185 5.59 -5.05 8.27
CA ALA A 185 6.75 -5.05 9.14
C ALA A 185 7.52 -3.74 8.96
N LEU A 186 7.71 -3.01 10.06
CA LEU A 186 8.33 -1.71 10.11
C LEU A 186 9.53 -1.76 11.06
N ARG A 187 10.61 -1.08 10.70
CA ARG A 187 11.75 -0.86 11.59
C ARG A 187 11.83 0.62 11.96
N PRO A 188 11.89 0.99 13.24
CA PRO A 188 12.10 2.38 13.63
C PRO A 188 13.48 2.85 13.14
N ILE A 189 13.58 4.14 12.79
CA ILE A 189 14.85 4.75 12.37
C ILE A 189 15.39 5.58 13.53
N GLU A 190 16.26 4.97 14.34
CA GLU A 190 16.78 5.53 15.59
C GLU A 190 17.61 6.80 15.36
N GLU A 191 18.35 6.88 14.26
CA GLU A 191 19.18 8.05 13.88
C GLU A 191 18.34 9.32 13.70
N VAL A 192 17.05 9.14 13.44
CA VAL A 192 16.06 10.21 13.32
C VAL A 192 15.18 10.28 14.56
N ALA A 193 15.03 9.20 15.34
CA ALA A 193 14.18 9.18 16.55
C ALA A 193 14.64 10.17 17.63
N GLU A 194 15.93 10.47 17.72
CA GLU A 194 16.46 11.52 18.63
C GLU A 194 16.10 12.94 18.17
N LYS A 195 15.77 13.13 16.89
CA LYS A 195 15.33 14.41 16.33
C LYS A 195 13.82 14.36 16.20
N ILE A 196 13.09 15.14 16.99
CA ILE A 196 11.62 15.18 16.89
C ILE A 196 11.24 15.61 15.45
N VAL A 197 10.85 14.64 14.63
CA VAL A 197 10.30 14.91 13.30
C VAL A 197 8.84 15.26 13.47
N SER A 198 8.47 16.42 12.93
CA SER A 198 7.07 16.81 12.86
C SER A 198 6.65 16.99 11.41
N VAL A 199 5.43 16.55 11.12
CA VAL A 199 4.74 16.84 9.87
C VAL A 199 3.58 17.75 10.23
N ASN A 200 3.52 18.95 9.64
CA ASN A 200 2.52 19.96 9.96
C ASN A 200 2.43 20.29 11.47
N GLY A 201 3.57 20.32 12.16
CA GLY A 201 3.64 20.59 13.60
C GLY A 201 3.23 19.42 14.51
N GLN A 202 2.83 18.27 13.96
CA GLN A 202 2.51 17.08 14.73
C GLN A 202 3.71 16.13 14.82
N PRO A 203 4.11 15.68 16.02
CA PRO A 203 5.21 14.75 16.16
C PRO A 203 4.88 13.41 15.48
N CYS A 204 5.88 12.84 14.80
CA CYS A 204 5.75 11.61 14.04
C CYS A 204 6.81 10.60 14.47
N ARG A 205 6.42 9.33 14.54
CA ARG A 205 7.37 8.22 14.65
C ARG A 205 7.88 7.86 13.25
N VAL A 206 9.19 7.70 13.08
CA VAL A 206 9.82 7.51 11.77
C VAL A 206 10.21 6.04 11.57
N TYR A 207 9.80 5.47 10.44
CA TYR A 207 10.01 4.06 10.13
C TYR A 207 10.49 3.82 8.71
N ARG A 208 11.03 2.62 8.50
CA ARG A 208 11.28 2.01 7.20
C ARG A 208 10.52 0.70 7.10
N ARG A 209 9.83 0.44 5.99
CA ARG A 209 9.22 -0.87 5.75
C ARG A 209 10.31 -1.91 5.46
N ILE A 210 10.24 -3.04 6.14
CA ILE A 210 11.12 -4.19 5.98
C ILE A 210 10.30 -5.43 5.61
N HIS A 211 10.98 -6.53 5.28
CA HIS A 211 10.34 -7.81 4.93
C HIS A 211 9.31 -7.67 3.79
N CYS A 212 9.62 -6.82 2.81
CA CYS A 212 8.71 -6.45 1.72
C CYS A 212 8.28 -7.63 0.84
N SER A 213 8.95 -8.78 0.92
CA SER A 213 8.60 -10.02 0.21
C SER A 213 7.39 -10.75 0.81
N THR A 214 6.92 -10.33 1.99
CA THR A 214 5.78 -10.95 2.68
C THR A 214 4.79 -9.91 3.17
N LEU A 215 3.51 -10.28 3.16
CA LEU A 215 2.47 -9.64 3.96
C LEU A 215 2.03 -10.62 5.03
N ARG A 216 1.85 -10.13 6.25
CA ARG A 216 1.36 -10.94 7.35
C ARG A 216 -0.06 -10.52 7.70
N ILE A 217 -0.80 -11.48 8.21
CA ILE A 217 -2.13 -11.29 8.75
C ILE A 217 -2.04 -11.62 10.23
N VAL A 218 -2.54 -10.73 11.08
CA VAL A 218 -2.60 -10.93 12.54
C VAL A 218 -4.02 -10.70 13.02
N GLU A 219 -4.39 -11.33 14.12
CA GLU A 219 -5.65 -11.01 14.80
C GLU A 219 -5.64 -9.54 15.24
N SER A 220 -6.77 -8.86 15.09
CA SER A 220 -6.87 -7.46 15.50
C SER A 220 -6.63 -7.35 17.02
N PRO A 221 -5.78 -6.41 17.48
CA PRO A 221 -5.62 -6.15 18.90
C PRO A 221 -6.94 -5.62 19.48
N THR A 222 -7.13 -5.82 20.79
CA THR A 222 -8.32 -5.33 21.53
C THR A 222 -8.25 -3.83 21.84
N ARG A 223 -7.05 -3.25 21.77
CA ARG A 223 -6.79 -1.82 21.95
C ARG A 223 -6.11 -1.27 20.70
N HIS A 224 -6.64 -0.17 20.18
CA HIS A 224 -6.12 0.50 18.98
C HIS A 224 -5.54 1.86 19.34
N ASP A 225 -4.27 1.89 19.77
CA ASP A 225 -3.52 3.14 19.89
C ASP A 225 -2.98 3.55 18.50
N TYR A 226 -3.48 4.68 17.97
CA TYR A 226 -3.06 5.20 16.67
C TYR A 226 -1.98 6.26 16.82
N PHE A 227 -0.93 6.14 15.99
CA PHE A 227 0.19 7.07 15.97
C PHE A 227 0.27 7.79 14.63
N ASN A 228 0.83 8.99 14.65
CA ASN A 228 1.32 9.66 13.46
C ASN A 228 2.65 9.01 13.05
N VAL A 229 2.70 8.46 11.85
CA VAL A 229 3.81 7.65 11.36
C VAL A 229 4.33 8.27 10.07
N LEU A 230 5.64 8.44 9.98
CA LEU A 230 6.32 8.83 8.76
C LEU A 230 7.13 7.62 8.26
N ILE A 231 6.77 7.08 7.11
CA ILE A 231 7.49 5.97 6.49
C ILE A 231 8.35 6.50 5.33
N LEU A 232 9.66 6.29 5.43
CA LEU A 232 10.60 6.81 4.45
C LEU A 232 10.55 5.99 3.15
N GLU A 233 10.27 6.66 2.03
CA GLU A 233 10.49 6.11 0.69
C GLU A 233 11.98 5.95 0.39
N ASP A 234 12.32 5.16 -0.63
CA ASP A 234 13.71 4.78 -0.97
C ASP A 234 14.66 6.00 -1.03
N GLU A 235 14.25 7.06 -1.73
CA GLU A 235 15.02 8.31 -1.88
C GLU A 235 15.21 9.09 -0.57
N HIS A 236 14.17 9.15 0.28
CA HIS A 236 14.22 9.83 1.57
C HIS A 236 15.09 9.05 2.56
N TYR A 237 14.96 7.72 2.58
CA TYR A 237 15.76 6.83 3.43
C TYR A 237 17.25 6.97 3.11
N LEU A 238 17.64 6.91 1.84
CA LEU A 238 19.04 7.11 1.44
C LEU A 238 19.57 8.48 1.85
N SER A 239 18.76 9.53 1.70
CA SER A 239 19.14 10.89 2.09
C SER A 239 19.38 11.03 3.60
N VAL A 240 18.59 10.34 4.41
CA VAL A 240 18.76 10.29 5.88
C VAL A 240 20.03 9.51 6.24
N MET A 241 20.20 8.30 5.70
CA MET A 241 21.35 7.45 6.05
C MET A 241 22.69 8.08 5.63
N LEU A 242 22.75 8.75 4.49
CA LEU A 242 23.96 9.47 4.05
C LEU A 242 24.36 10.61 4.98
N ARG A 243 23.38 11.24 5.65
CA ARG A 243 23.62 12.33 6.60
C ARG A 243 24.03 11.82 7.98
N SER A 244 23.77 10.56 8.32
CA SER A 244 24.14 9.97 9.60
C SER A 244 25.59 9.45 9.66
N ILE A 245 26.27 9.36 8.51
CA ILE A 245 27.65 8.85 8.39
C ILE A 245 28.69 9.99 8.49
N ARG A 246 28.24 11.25 8.59
CA ARG A 246 29.09 12.44 8.78
C ARG A 246 29.00 12.93 10.22
#